data_AF-A0A7D9ED72-F1
#
_entry.id   AF-A0A7D9ED72-F1
#
_cell.length_a   1.000
_cell.length_b   1.000
_cell.length_c   1.000
_cell.angle_alpha   90.00
_cell.angle_beta   90.00
_cell.angle_gamma   90.00
#
_symmetry.space_group_name_H-M   'P 1'
#
loop_
_entity.id
_entity.type
_entity.pdbx_description
1 polymer ?
#
loop_
_entity_poly.entity_id
_entity_poly.type
_entity_poly.pdbx_seq_one_letter_code
_entity_poly.pdbx_strand_id
1 'polypeptide(L)'
;MVNGIDIHNIKDSDLSENEQNLIKEIESSCENKRDTIIEHGYTGSVNQDYVKEIVGSVKVSLVNWRVLYMEEFLGGMRAYGLDELIKNHPKACKPLFVDGDFKKSLVPDANYLLSIIYPVYSEEGSSRKQIEDKMIDFFQDTLLSFEDAVLLDTPVPWHGSRIN
;
A
#
# COMPACT_ATOMS: atom_id res chain seq x y z
N MET A 1 14.43 -10.89 -1.83
CA MET A 1 15.00 -9.68 -2.48
C MET A 1 14.03 -9.20 -3.55
N VAL A 2 13.25 -8.16 -3.26
CA VAL A 2 12.92 -7.20 -4.33
C VAL A 2 14.29 -6.64 -4.74
N ASN A 3 14.64 -6.73 -6.01
CA ASN A 3 15.93 -6.23 -6.49
C ASN A 3 16.07 -4.78 -6.01
N GLY A 4 17.13 -4.49 -5.25
CA GLY A 4 17.43 -3.12 -4.87
C GLY A 4 17.52 -2.29 -6.14
N ILE A 5 16.74 -1.21 -6.23
CA ILE A 5 16.75 -0.35 -7.41
C ILE A 5 18.14 0.26 -7.50
N ASP A 6 18.80 0.10 -8.65
CA ASP A 6 20.08 0.73 -8.90
C ASP A 6 19.83 2.21 -9.22
N ILE A 7 20.08 3.06 -8.22
CA ILE A 7 19.84 4.51 -8.33
C ILE A 7 20.71 5.17 -9.41
N HIS A 8 21.82 4.53 -9.79
CA HIS A 8 22.70 5.01 -10.85
C HIS A 8 22.24 4.56 -12.24
N ASN A 9 21.26 3.66 -12.32
CA ASN A 9 20.78 3.08 -13.57
C ASN A 9 19.28 2.77 -13.53
N ILE A 10 18.46 3.80 -13.29
CA ILE A 10 17.00 3.70 -13.22
C ILE A 10 16.42 3.45 -14.62
N LYS A 11 15.78 2.29 -14.79
CA LYS A 11 15.13 1.87 -16.02
C LYS A 11 13.66 2.27 -16.00
N ASP A 12 13.02 2.26 -17.16
CA ASP A 12 11.58 2.58 -17.24
C ASP A 12 10.73 1.54 -16.50
N SER A 13 11.18 0.28 -16.38
CA SER A 13 10.54 -0.75 -15.55
C SER A 13 10.54 -0.44 -14.06
N ASP A 14 11.41 0.47 -13.62
CA ASP A 14 11.49 0.92 -12.23
C ASP A 14 10.54 2.09 -11.97
N LEU A 15 9.79 2.54 -12.97
CA LEU A 15 8.86 3.66 -12.89
C LEU A 15 7.42 3.18 -13.11
N SER A 16 6.48 3.81 -12.42
CA SER A 16 5.04 3.63 -12.68
C SER A 16 4.65 4.23 -14.02
N GLU A 17 3.49 3.86 -14.55
CA GLU A 17 2.99 4.39 -15.82
C GLU A 17 2.84 5.93 -15.81
N ASN A 18 2.35 6.49 -14.70
CA ASN A 18 2.24 7.94 -14.52
C ASN A 18 3.60 8.63 -14.51
N GLU A 19 4.59 8.03 -13.84
CA GLU A 19 5.97 8.55 -13.82
C GLU A 19 6.60 8.48 -15.22
N GLN A 20 6.42 7.38 -15.96
CA GLN A 20 6.89 7.28 -17.34
C GLN A 20 6.25 8.34 -18.25
N ASN A 21 4.96 8.63 -18.07
CA ASN A 21 4.28 9.68 -18.83
C ASN A 21 4.84 11.06 -18.49
N LEU A 22 5.08 11.37 -17.22
CA LEU A 22 5.74 12.61 -16.80
C LEU A 22 7.13 12.76 -17.45
N ILE A 23 7.93 11.69 -17.47
CA ILE A 23 9.25 11.71 -18.12
C ILE A 23 9.12 12.02 -19.61
N LYS A 24 8.19 11.38 -20.33
CA LYS A 24 7.95 11.65 -21.77
C LYS A 24 7.53 13.09 -22.04
N GLU A 25 6.71 13.67 -21.16
CA GLU A 25 6.30 15.08 -21.26
C GLU A 25 7.51 16.02 -21.09
N ILE A 26 8.37 15.73 -20.11
CA ILE A 26 9.61 16.49 -19.88
C ILE A 26 10.58 16.34 -21.07
N GLU A 27 10.73 15.14 -21.61
CA GLU A 27 11.55 14.88 -22.80
C GLU A 27 11.05 15.67 -24.02
N SER A 28 9.73 15.81 -24.16
CA SER A 28 9.11 16.52 -25.27
C SER A 28 9.18 18.04 -25.12
N SER A 29 9.03 18.56 -23.90
CA SER A 29 9.08 20.00 -23.63
C SER A 29 9.39 20.29 -22.16
N CYS A 30 10.68 20.31 -21.81
CA CYS A 30 11.12 20.52 -20.42
C CYS A 30 10.79 21.93 -19.90
N GLU A 31 10.79 22.96 -20.75
CA GLU A 31 10.47 24.33 -20.34
C GLU A 31 9.03 24.48 -19.82
N ASN A 32 8.09 23.74 -20.42
CA ASN A 32 6.68 23.71 -19.99
C ASN A 32 6.48 22.96 -18.65
N LYS A 33 7.50 22.24 -18.17
CA LYS A 33 7.49 21.48 -16.92
C LYS A 33 8.51 22.01 -15.90
N ARG A 34 8.95 23.26 -16.07
CA ARG A 34 10.01 23.88 -15.27
C ARG A 34 9.76 23.78 -13.77
N ASP A 35 8.57 24.14 -13.31
CA ASP A 35 8.24 24.12 -11.88
C ASP A 35 8.33 22.70 -11.32
N THR A 36 7.74 21.72 -12.02
CA THR A 36 7.83 20.30 -11.64
C THR A 36 9.27 19.80 -11.61
N ILE A 37 10.11 20.18 -12.57
CA ILE A 37 11.53 19.80 -12.62
C ILE A 37 12.28 20.33 -11.39
N ILE A 38 12.02 21.58 -11.01
CA ILE A 38 12.63 22.23 -9.83
C ILE A 38 12.13 21.58 -8.53
N GLU A 39 10.83 21.25 -8.44
CA GLU A 39 10.25 20.52 -7.30
C GLU A 39 10.89 19.15 -7.09
N HIS A 40 11.35 18.50 -8.16
CA HIS A 40 12.13 17.26 -8.12
C HIS A 40 13.64 17.49 -7.90
N GLY A 41 14.02 18.70 -7.47
CA GLY A 41 15.36 19.00 -6.99
C GLY A 41 16.40 19.29 -8.07
N TYR A 42 16.02 19.45 -9.33
CA TYR A 42 16.97 19.86 -10.37
C TYR A 42 17.33 21.34 -10.21
N THR A 43 18.62 21.62 -10.00
CA THR A 43 19.13 22.99 -9.77
C THR A 43 19.85 23.60 -10.98
N GLY A 44 19.92 22.86 -12.09
CA GLY A 44 20.58 23.30 -13.32
C GLY A 44 19.70 24.20 -14.20
N SER A 45 20.19 24.50 -15.39
CA SER A 45 19.42 25.26 -16.38
C SER A 45 18.36 24.37 -17.02
N VAL A 46 17.08 24.74 -16.89
CA VAL A 46 15.96 24.02 -17.52
C VAL A 46 15.82 24.46 -18.97
N ASN A 47 16.38 23.67 -19.89
CA ASN A 47 16.23 23.79 -21.34
C ASN A 47 16.54 22.44 -22.01
N GLN A 48 16.27 22.35 -23.32
CA GLN A 48 16.32 21.09 -24.06
C GLN A 48 17.74 20.52 -24.22
N ASP A 49 18.79 21.35 -24.12
CA ASP A 49 20.18 20.89 -24.25
C ASP A 49 20.58 19.99 -23.08
N TYR A 50 19.98 20.19 -21.90
CA TYR A 50 20.23 19.42 -20.68
C TYR A 50 19.14 18.38 -20.38
N VAL A 51 18.27 18.05 -21.33
CA VAL A 51 17.10 17.17 -21.12
C VAL A 51 17.47 15.82 -20.49
N LYS A 52 18.62 15.24 -20.86
CA LYS A 52 19.08 13.96 -20.29
C LYS A 52 19.42 14.06 -18.81
N GLU A 53 20.07 15.16 -18.40
CA GLU A 53 20.42 15.40 -17.00
C GLU A 53 19.16 15.70 -16.17
N ILE A 54 18.26 16.50 -16.72
CA ILE A 54 16.95 16.80 -16.13
C ILE A 54 16.18 15.50 -15.88
N VAL A 55 16.01 14.66 -16.91
CA VAL A 55 15.31 13.38 -16.81
C VAL A 55 15.98 12.47 -15.79
N GLY A 56 17.31 12.39 -15.79
CA GLY A 56 18.06 11.62 -14.79
C GLY A 56 17.76 12.07 -13.37
N SER A 57 17.82 13.38 -13.11
CA SER A 57 17.52 13.96 -11.80
C SER A 57 16.09 13.67 -11.34
N VAL A 58 15.11 13.85 -12.23
CA VAL A 58 13.70 13.61 -11.92
C VAL A 58 13.45 12.12 -11.62
N LYS A 59 14.01 11.21 -12.44
CA LYS A 59 13.94 9.77 -12.20
C LYS A 59 14.50 9.40 -10.82
N VAL A 60 15.67 9.94 -10.46
CA VAL A 60 16.29 9.71 -9.14
C VAL A 60 15.38 10.22 -8.02
N SER A 61 14.84 11.43 -8.13
CA SER A 61 13.96 12.01 -7.11
C SER A 61 12.71 11.14 -6.89
N LEU A 62 12.03 10.73 -7.98
CA LEU A 62 10.83 9.91 -7.93
C LEU A 62 11.06 8.57 -7.22
N VAL A 63 12.11 7.85 -7.64
CA VAL A 63 12.46 6.56 -7.05
C VAL A 63 12.85 6.73 -5.58
N ASN A 64 13.66 7.74 -5.27
CA ASN A 64 14.18 7.94 -3.91
C ASN A 64 13.06 8.26 -2.91
N TRP A 65 12.10 9.11 -3.29
CA TRP A 65 10.93 9.37 -2.45
C TRP A 65 10.12 8.11 -2.19
N ARG A 66 9.87 7.31 -3.22
CA ARG A 66 9.12 6.06 -3.07
C ARG A 66 9.85 5.06 -2.17
N VAL A 67 11.17 4.92 -2.33
CA VAL A 67 11.98 4.07 -1.45
C VAL A 67 11.84 4.53 -0.01
N LEU A 68 12.01 5.83 0.26
CA LEU A 68 11.90 6.39 1.60
C LEU A 68 10.52 6.13 2.24
N TYR A 69 9.43 6.36 1.51
CA TYR A 69 8.08 6.06 2.02
C TYR A 69 7.88 4.57 2.30
N MET A 70 8.39 3.69 1.45
CA MET A 70 8.28 2.24 1.62
C MET A 70 9.12 1.73 2.78
N GLU A 71 10.27 2.35 3.06
CA GLU A 71 11.09 2.03 4.23
C GLU A 71 10.38 2.39 5.54
N GLU A 72 9.80 3.58 5.63
CA GLU A 72 9.00 4.01 6.79
C GLU A 72 7.75 3.12 6.97
N PHE A 73 7.07 2.81 5.88
CA PHE A 73 5.92 1.90 5.90
C PHE A 73 6.30 0.51 6.42
N LEU A 74 7.40 -0.07 5.92
CA LEU A 74 7.92 -1.34 6.43
C LEU A 74 8.36 -1.23 7.91
N GLY A 75 8.87 -0.08 8.33
CA GLY A 75 9.16 0.23 9.74
C GLY A 75 7.92 0.08 10.62
N GLY A 76 6.78 0.62 10.18
CA GLY A 76 5.49 0.44 10.86
C GLY A 76 5.04 -1.02 10.90
N MET A 77 5.19 -1.76 9.79
CA MET A 77 4.82 -3.18 9.69
C MET A 77 5.67 -4.09 10.58
N ARG A 78 6.90 -3.70 10.89
CA ARG A 78 7.76 -4.42 11.84
C ARG A 78 7.15 -4.55 13.22
N ALA A 79 6.38 -3.56 13.68
CA ALA A 79 5.70 -3.62 14.98
C ALA A 79 4.73 -4.80 15.10
N TYR A 80 4.26 -5.33 13.95
CA TYR A 80 3.36 -6.48 13.85
C TYR A 80 4.07 -7.76 13.36
N GLY A 81 5.41 -7.74 13.24
CA GLY A 81 6.18 -8.86 12.71
C GLY A 81 5.96 -9.15 11.22
N LEU A 82 5.43 -8.18 10.45
CA LEU A 82 5.06 -8.39 9.05
C LEU A 82 6.16 -7.99 8.05
N ASP A 83 7.19 -7.25 8.48
CA ASP A 83 8.21 -6.72 7.57
C ASP A 83 9.05 -7.81 6.91
N GLU A 84 9.45 -8.85 7.65
CA GLU A 84 10.14 -10.01 7.08
C GLU A 84 9.26 -10.79 6.11
N LEU A 85 7.98 -10.96 6.46
CA LEU A 85 7.03 -11.72 5.64
C LEU A 85 6.81 -11.03 4.28
N ILE A 86 6.66 -9.70 4.27
CA ILE A 86 6.55 -8.89 3.05
C ILE A 86 7.83 -8.98 2.20
N LYS A 87 9.01 -8.88 2.83
CA LYS A 87 10.31 -8.93 2.13
C LYS A 87 10.62 -10.30 1.53
N ASN A 88 10.26 -11.37 2.23
CA ASN A 88 10.57 -12.75 1.84
C ASN A 88 9.50 -13.35 0.93
N HIS A 89 8.25 -12.91 1.04
CA HIS A 89 7.12 -13.44 0.28
C HIS A 89 6.29 -12.36 -0.45
N PRO A 90 6.91 -11.45 -1.23
CA PRO A 90 6.22 -10.29 -1.80
C PRO A 90 5.04 -10.66 -2.71
N LYS A 91 5.14 -11.77 -3.46
CA LYS A 91 4.03 -12.25 -4.31
C LYS A 91 2.83 -12.74 -3.51
N ALA A 92 3.06 -13.38 -2.37
CA ALA A 92 1.99 -13.84 -1.49
C ALA A 92 1.35 -12.68 -0.71
N CYS A 93 2.14 -11.64 -0.44
CA CYS A 93 1.67 -10.44 0.25
C CYS A 93 1.02 -9.41 -0.67
N LYS A 94 1.31 -9.45 -1.98
CA LYS A 94 0.77 -8.50 -2.96
C LYS A 94 -0.77 -8.31 -2.85
N PRO A 95 -1.58 -9.38 -2.73
CA PRO A 95 -3.03 -9.22 -2.58
C PRO A 95 -3.45 -8.42 -1.34
N LEU A 96 -2.63 -8.37 -0.27
CA LEU A 96 -2.93 -7.61 0.96
C LEU A 96 -2.94 -6.09 0.74
N PHE A 97 -2.31 -5.61 -0.35
CA PHE A 97 -2.09 -4.18 -0.60
C PHE A 97 -2.65 -3.72 -1.96
N VAL A 98 -3.21 -4.64 -2.74
CA VAL A 98 -3.72 -4.36 -4.09
C VAL A 98 -5.09 -5.00 -4.25
N ASP A 99 -6.13 -4.18 -4.32
CA ASP A 99 -7.49 -4.61 -4.60
C ASP A 99 -7.56 -5.38 -5.93
N GLY A 100 -8.32 -6.48 -5.95
CA GLY A 100 -8.56 -7.30 -7.14
C GLY A 100 -7.60 -8.47 -7.36
N ASP A 101 -6.53 -8.60 -6.57
CA ASP A 101 -5.56 -9.72 -6.68
C ASP A 101 -5.84 -10.89 -5.72
N PHE A 102 -6.83 -10.76 -4.82
CA PHE A 102 -7.33 -11.91 -4.06
C PHE A 102 -8.21 -12.77 -4.96
N LYS A 103 -7.83 -14.05 -5.15
CA LYS A 103 -8.78 -15.02 -5.71
C LYS A 103 -10.01 -15.00 -4.81
N LYS A 104 -11.22 -14.86 -5.35
CA LYS A 104 -12.47 -14.98 -4.58
C LYS A 104 -12.49 -16.24 -3.69
N SER A 105 -11.87 -17.33 -4.15
CA SER A 105 -11.74 -18.58 -3.42
C SER A 105 -10.74 -18.57 -2.24
N LEU A 106 -9.96 -17.50 -2.09
CA LEU A 106 -8.96 -17.28 -1.04
C LEU A 106 -9.32 -16.09 -0.14
N VAL A 107 -10.44 -15.41 -0.40
CA VAL A 107 -10.97 -14.40 0.52
C VAL A 107 -11.45 -15.17 1.76
N PRO A 108 -10.83 -14.98 2.93
CA PRO A 108 -11.27 -15.62 4.15
C PRO A 108 -12.69 -15.13 4.45
N ASP A 109 -13.63 -16.07 4.61
CA ASP A 109 -14.96 -15.74 5.10
C ASP A 109 -15.01 -15.76 6.64
N ALA A 110 -16.06 -15.20 7.22
CA ALA A 110 -16.29 -15.09 8.65
C ALA A 110 -16.26 -16.48 9.30
N ASN A 111 -16.80 -17.49 8.60
CA ASN A 111 -16.80 -18.87 9.07
C ASN A 111 -15.37 -19.44 9.13
N TYR A 112 -14.54 -19.18 8.13
CA TYR A 112 -13.14 -19.58 8.11
C TYR A 112 -12.37 -18.90 9.25
N LEU A 113 -12.55 -17.59 9.45
CA LEU A 113 -11.89 -16.87 10.55
C LEU A 113 -12.29 -17.43 11.92
N LEU A 114 -13.57 -17.72 12.14
CA LEU A 114 -14.04 -18.33 13.38
C LEU A 114 -13.53 -19.78 13.55
N SER A 115 -13.29 -20.51 12.46
CA SER A 115 -12.74 -21.86 12.52
C SER A 115 -11.28 -21.93 13.01
N ILE A 116 -10.53 -20.85 12.84
CA ILE A 116 -9.11 -20.76 13.23
C ILE A 116 -8.90 -20.01 14.55
N ILE A 117 -9.90 -19.26 15.00
CA ILE A 117 -9.86 -18.58 16.29
C ILE A 117 -10.20 -19.59 17.39
N TYR A 118 -9.42 -19.56 18.47
CA TYR A 118 -9.66 -20.39 19.65
C TYR A 118 -9.85 -19.48 20.88
N PRO A 119 -11.11 -19.06 21.18
CA PRO A 119 -11.35 -18.18 22.30
C PRO A 119 -11.00 -18.87 23.62
N VAL A 120 -10.24 -18.17 24.46
CA VAL A 120 -9.92 -18.64 25.81
C VAL A 120 -10.96 -18.08 26.76
N TYR A 121 -11.86 -18.96 27.19
CA TYR A 121 -12.96 -18.59 28.06
C TYR A 121 -12.62 -18.69 29.55
N SER A 122 -13.35 -17.92 30.35
CA SER A 122 -13.45 -18.08 31.79
C SER A 122 -14.13 -19.41 32.18
N GLU A 123 -14.05 -19.76 33.47
CA GLU A 123 -14.65 -21.00 33.99
C GLU A 123 -16.13 -21.15 33.64
N GLU A 124 -16.50 -22.40 33.35
CA GLU A 124 -17.85 -22.77 32.96
C GLU A 124 -18.85 -22.51 34.10
N GLY A 125 -20.00 -21.93 33.77
CA GLY A 125 -21.00 -21.49 34.74
C GLY A 125 -20.75 -20.11 35.37
N SER A 126 -19.60 -19.47 35.10
CA SER A 126 -19.36 -18.09 35.55
C SER A 126 -20.22 -17.07 34.79
N SER A 127 -20.58 -15.96 35.44
CA SER A 127 -21.22 -14.82 34.76
C SER A 127 -20.32 -14.21 33.68
N ARG A 128 -19.00 -14.35 33.82
CA ARG A 128 -18.01 -13.87 32.85
C ARG A 128 -18.05 -14.65 31.56
N LYS A 129 -18.19 -15.98 31.63
CA LYS A 129 -18.38 -16.85 30.46
C LYS A 129 -19.58 -16.43 29.62
N GLN A 130 -20.71 -16.11 30.26
CA GLN A 130 -21.92 -15.65 29.57
C GLN A 130 -21.73 -14.34 28.79
N ILE A 131 -20.83 -13.47 29.27
CA ILE A 131 -20.49 -12.21 28.59
C ILE A 131 -19.54 -12.50 27.42
N GLU A 132 -18.55 -13.36 27.63
CA GLU A 132 -17.59 -13.77 26.59
C GLU A 132 -18.30 -14.48 25.43
N ASP A 133 -19.29 -15.33 25.70
CA ASP A 133 -20.12 -15.96 24.66
C ASP A 133 -20.82 -14.90 23.80
N LYS A 134 -21.49 -13.94 24.43
CA LYS A 134 -22.14 -12.83 23.72
C LYS A 134 -21.15 -11.98 22.93
N MET A 135 -19.92 -11.86 23.41
CA MET A 135 -18.87 -11.11 22.72
C MET A 135 -18.39 -11.84 21.46
N ILE A 136 -18.26 -13.18 21.51
CA ILE A 136 -17.93 -14.00 20.34
C ILE A 136 -19.08 -14.02 19.34
N ASP A 137 -20.33 -14.14 19.80
CA ASP A 137 -21.52 -14.03 18.94
C ASP A 137 -21.56 -12.68 18.23
N PHE A 138 -21.36 -11.58 18.98
CA PHE A 138 -21.30 -10.24 18.41
C PHE A 138 -20.14 -10.07 17.41
N PHE A 139 -18.99 -10.66 17.70
CA PHE A 139 -17.85 -10.64 16.78
C PHE A 139 -18.17 -11.40 15.48
N GLN A 140 -18.81 -12.56 15.58
CA GLN A 140 -19.29 -13.33 14.44
C GLN A 140 -20.29 -12.53 13.59
N ASP A 141 -21.31 -11.93 14.22
CA ASP A 141 -22.30 -11.09 13.54
C ASP A 141 -21.63 -9.89 12.83
N THR A 142 -20.61 -9.30 13.47
CA THR A 142 -19.84 -8.19 12.88
C THR A 142 -19.09 -8.65 11.64
N LEU A 143 -18.39 -9.80 11.70
CA LEU A 143 -17.67 -10.32 10.54
C LEU A 143 -18.61 -10.62 9.38
N LEU A 144 -19.75 -11.28 9.63
CA LEU A 144 -20.77 -11.55 8.62
C LEU A 144 -21.30 -10.26 7.98
N SER A 145 -21.49 -9.21 8.78
CA SER A 145 -21.97 -7.92 8.27
C SER A 145 -20.98 -7.27 7.29
N PHE A 146 -19.68 -7.49 7.45
CA PHE A 146 -18.67 -6.99 6.51
C PHE A 146 -18.72 -7.72 5.18
N GLU A 147 -19.09 -9.00 5.17
CA GLU A 147 -19.25 -9.78 3.94
C GLU A 147 -20.47 -9.33 3.16
N ASP A 148 -21.57 -9.09 3.86
CA ASP A 148 -22.81 -8.61 3.27
C ASP A 148 -22.67 -7.16 2.75
N ALA A 149 -21.90 -6.32 3.45
CA ALA A 149 -21.62 -4.96 3.01
C ALA A 149 -20.76 -4.89 1.75
N VAL A 150 -19.86 -5.87 1.53
CA VAL A 150 -19.01 -5.96 0.33
C VAL A 150 -19.83 -6.33 -0.93
N LEU A 151 -21.06 -6.83 -0.79
CA LEU A 151 -21.98 -7.05 -1.93
C LEU A 151 -22.64 -5.76 -2.45
N LEU A 152 -22.48 -4.63 -1.76
CA LEU A 152 -22.86 -3.30 -2.25
C LEU A 152 -21.60 -2.58 -2.73
N ASP A 153 -21.29 -2.76 -4.00
CA ASP A 153 -20.17 -2.18 -4.76
C ASP A 153 -20.25 -0.63 -4.81
N THR A 154 -20.09 0.01 -3.66
CA THR A 154 -19.92 1.47 -3.55
C THR A 154 -18.55 1.74 -2.97
N PRO A 155 -17.69 2.50 -3.69
CA PRO A 155 -16.39 2.89 -3.17
C PRO A 155 -16.60 3.63 -1.85
N VAL A 156 -15.97 3.14 -0.77
CA VAL A 156 -15.99 3.84 0.51
C VAL A 156 -15.25 5.17 0.30
N PRO A 157 -15.92 6.33 0.38
CA PRO A 157 -15.24 7.60 0.26
C PRO A 157 -14.43 7.78 1.54
N TRP A 158 -13.11 7.80 1.44
CA TRP A 158 -12.25 8.30 2.51
C TRP A 158 -12.48 9.80 2.71
N HIS A 159 -13.63 10.19 3.26
CA HIS A 159 -13.82 11.53 3.78
C HIS A 159 -13.20 11.58 5.17
N GLY A 160 -11.97 12.10 5.21
CA GLY A 160 -11.39 12.64 6.42
C GLY A 160 -12.27 13.78 6.92
N SER A 161 -13.27 13.43 7.74
CA SER A 161 -13.96 14.39 8.57
C SER A 161 -12.97 14.92 9.59
N ARG A 162 -12.36 16.06 9.25
CA ARG A 162 -11.71 16.94 10.22
C ARG A 162 -12.73 17.24 11.31
N ILE A 163 -12.43 16.74 12.49
CA ILE A 163 -13.09 17.11 13.74
C ILE A 163 -12.75 18.59 13.96
N ASN A 164 -13.76 19.46 13.90
CA ASN A 164 -13.68 20.80 14.46
C ASN A 164 -13.93 20.73 15.97
#